data_AF-A0A9J6HCH3-F1
#
_entry.id   AF-A0A9J6HCH3-F1
#
_cell.length_a   1.000
_cell.length_b   1.000
_cell.length_c   1.000
_cell.angle_alpha   90.00
_cell.angle_beta   90.00
_cell.angle_gamma   90.00
#
_symmetry.space_group_name_H-M   'P 1'
#
loop_
_entity.id
_entity.type
_entity.pdbx_description
1 polymer ?
#
loop_
_entity_poly.entity_id
_entity_poly.type
_entity_poly.pdbx_seq_one_letter_code
_entity_poly.pdbx_strand_id
1 'polypeptide(L)'
;MPLQAESNCNATLTNQFNHGGLLYPSDALEKLITKLENAFTVFFSRNKLHAESLVSFLLFLQGHELEKVGCIEHGRKLTSAIIKFYALTRLHFFTKATNKSLSSKREKQKALENAAVSVRCSVLFM
;
A
#
# COMPACT_ATOMS: atom_id res chain seq x y z
N MET A 1 15.27 -24.01 -17.90
CA MET A 1 13.96 -23.77 -18.55
C MET A 1 13.43 -22.43 -18.06
N PRO A 2 13.03 -21.50 -18.94
CA PRO A 2 12.41 -20.27 -18.46
C PRO A 2 11.04 -20.62 -17.89
N LEU A 3 10.79 -20.22 -16.64
CA LEU A 3 9.48 -20.29 -16.00
C LEU A 3 8.55 -19.33 -16.76
N GLN A 4 7.86 -19.82 -17.79
CA GLN A 4 6.74 -19.11 -18.37
C GLN A 4 5.62 -19.14 -17.33
N ALA A 5 5.50 -18.05 -16.58
CA ALA A 5 4.35 -17.81 -15.74
C ALA A 5 3.15 -17.58 -16.68
N GLU A 6 2.26 -18.55 -16.72
CA GLU A 6 1.04 -18.50 -17.52
C GLU A 6 0.20 -17.28 -17.10
N SER A 7 -0.45 -16.67 -18.09
CA SER A 7 -1.36 -15.55 -17.91
C SER A 7 -2.54 -15.99 -17.03
N ASN A 8 -2.42 -15.80 -15.72
CA ASN A 8 -3.53 -15.99 -14.80
C ASN A 8 -4.65 -14.98 -15.10
N CYS A 9 -5.90 -15.41 -14.97
CA CYS A 9 -7.08 -14.56 -15.16
C CYS A 9 -7.07 -13.29 -14.26
N ASN A 10 -6.36 -13.34 -13.14
CA ASN A 10 -6.23 -12.22 -12.20
C ASN A 10 -5.11 -11.21 -12.57
N ALA A 11 -4.33 -11.47 -13.62
CA ALA A 11 -3.23 -10.62 -14.06
C ALA A 11 -3.62 -9.65 -15.20
N THR A 12 -4.91 -9.32 -15.34
CA THR A 12 -5.46 -8.50 -16.42
C THR A 12 -4.73 -7.18 -16.61
N LEU A 13 -4.43 -6.46 -15.53
CA LEU A 13 -3.69 -5.19 -15.61
C LEU A 13 -2.25 -5.42 -16.06
N THR A 14 -1.55 -6.41 -15.50
CA THR A 14 -0.19 -6.75 -15.93
C THR A 14 -0.19 -7.06 -17.42
N ASN A 15 -1.16 -7.84 -17.91
CA ASN A 15 -1.27 -8.19 -19.32
C ASN A 15 -1.52 -6.97 -20.23
N GLN A 16 -2.37 -6.02 -19.80
CA GLN A 16 -2.65 -4.80 -20.56
C GLN A 16 -1.44 -3.88 -20.71
N PHE A 17 -0.56 -3.83 -19.72
CA PHE A 17 0.63 -2.97 -19.73
C PHE A 17 1.92 -3.75 -20.04
N ASN A 18 1.82 -5.05 -20.34
CA ASN A 18 2.97 -5.88 -20.63
C ASN A 18 3.51 -5.59 -22.04
N HIS A 19 4.70 -5.03 -22.10
CA HIS A 19 5.46 -4.87 -23.35
C HIS A 19 6.50 -5.99 -23.54
N GLY A 20 6.28 -7.15 -22.90
CA GLY A 20 7.15 -8.34 -22.97
C GLY A 20 8.18 -8.45 -21.83
N GLY A 21 8.21 -7.50 -20.89
CA GLY A 21 9.19 -7.47 -19.79
C GLY A 21 8.63 -7.64 -18.39
N LEU A 22 7.30 -7.76 -18.22
CA LEU A 22 6.69 -7.90 -16.91
C LEU A 22 6.61 -9.36 -16.48
N LEU A 23 6.86 -9.59 -15.19
CA LEU A 23 6.70 -10.89 -14.55
C LEU A 23 5.27 -11.06 -14.06
N TYR A 24 4.72 -12.26 -14.26
CA TYR A 24 3.41 -12.63 -13.74
C TYR A 24 3.56 -13.32 -12.37
N PRO A 25 2.74 -12.95 -11.38
CA PRO A 25 2.80 -13.60 -10.08
C PRO A 25 2.27 -15.03 -10.17
N SER A 26 2.83 -15.93 -9.36
CA SER A 26 2.23 -17.25 -9.13
C SER A 26 1.03 -17.15 -8.20
N ASP A 27 0.13 -18.14 -8.24
CA ASP A 27 -1.07 -18.19 -7.40
C ASP A 27 -0.76 -18.07 -5.90
N ALA A 28 0.30 -18.75 -5.45
CA ALA A 28 0.71 -18.72 -4.05
C ALA A 28 1.18 -17.31 -3.64
N LEU A 29 1.90 -16.62 -4.54
CA LEU A 29 2.33 -15.24 -4.31
C LEU A 29 1.13 -14.29 -4.28
N GLU A 30 0.20 -14.42 -5.23
CA GLU A 30 -1.02 -13.62 -5.27
C GLU A 30 -1.84 -13.79 -3.98
N LYS A 31 -2.09 -15.03 -3.55
CA LYS A 31 -2.81 -15.32 -2.30
C LYS A 31 -2.11 -14.74 -1.08
N LEU A 32 -0.77 -14.83 -1.01
CA LEU A 32 0.01 -14.22 0.06
C LEU A 32 -0.19 -12.69 0.09
N ILE A 33 -0.04 -12.01 -1.05
CA ILE A 33 -0.18 -10.56 -1.14
C ILE A 33 -1.61 -10.12 -0.80
N THR A 34 -2.63 -10.83 -1.28
CA THR A 34 -4.04 -10.53 -0.93
C THR A 34 -4.29 -10.65 0.56
N LYS A 35 -3.79 -11.70 1.22
CA LYS A 35 -3.89 -11.85 2.68
C LYS A 35 -3.18 -10.70 3.41
N LEU A 36 -1.99 -10.31 2.94
CA LEU A 36 -1.24 -9.20 3.52
C LEU A 36 -1.96 -7.85 3.36
N GLU A 37 -2.59 -7.59 2.20
CA GLU A 37 -3.35 -6.36 1.96
C GLU A 37 -4.61 -6.27 2.81
N ASN A 38 -5.32 -7.38 2.97
CA ASN A 38 -6.47 -7.45 3.87
C ASN A 38 -6.05 -7.18 5.31
N ALA A 39 -4.97 -7.81 5.77
CA ALA A 39 -4.41 -7.59 7.10
C ALA A 39 -3.95 -6.13 7.29
N PHE A 40 -3.28 -5.54 6.30
CA PHE A 40 -2.84 -4.15 6.32
C PHE A 40 -4.04 -3.19 6.44
N THR A 41 -5.08 -3.42 5.64
CA THR A 41 -6.31 -2.60 5.65
C THR A 41 -7.03 -2.70 7.00
N VAL A 42 -7.19 -3.90 7.54
CA VAL A 42 -7.78 -4.10 8.87
C VAL A 42 -6.96 -3.40 9.95
N PHE A 43 -5.63 -3.53 9.92
CA PHE A 43 -4.75 -2.92 10.91
C PHE A 43 -4.84 -1.38 10.88
N PHE A 44 -4.69 -0.75 9.71
CA PHE A 44 -4.66 0.70 9.57
C PHE A 44 -6.05 1.37 9.54
N SER A 45 -7.13 0.59 9.40
CA SER A 45 -8.49 1.12 9.64
C SER A 45 -8.77 1.39 11.12
N ARG A 46 -8.10 0.66 12.02
CA ARG A 46 -8.28 0.76 13.48
C ARG A 46 -7.17 1.56 14.16
N ASN A 47 -5.98 1.61 13.57
CA ASN A 47 -4.80 2.22 14.17
C ASN A 47 -4.33 3.45 13.39
N LYS A 48 -3.95 4.49 14.12
CA LYS A 48 -3.28 5.67 13.53
C LYS A 48 -1.83 5.35 13.20
N LEU A 49 -1.31 5.99 12.15
CA LEU A 49 0.10 5.93 11.81
C LEU A 49 0.96 6.55 12.91
N HIS A 50 2.03 5.85 13.29
CA HIS A 50 2.99 6.24 14.32
C HIS A 50 4.36 5.60 14.01
N ALA A 51 5.41 6.02 14.73
CA ALA A 51 6.80 5.59 14.46
C ALA A 51 6.96 4.06 14.48
N GLU A 52 6.31 3.39 15.43
CA GLU A 52 6.36 1.93 15.61
C GLU A 52 5.30 1.16 14.81
N SER A 53 4.62 1.80 13.85
CA SER A 53 3.55 1.15 13.08
C SER A 53 4.04 -0.07 12.29
N LEU A 54 5.28 -0.04 11.78
CA LEU A 54 5.84 -1.18 11.05
C LEU A 54 6.03 -2.38 11.97
N VAL A 55 6.64 -2.18 13.14
CA VAL A 55 6.88 -3.25 14.12
C VAL A 55 5.54 -3.81 14.62
N SER A 56 4.62 -2.93 14.97
CA SER A 56 3.27 -3.30 15.42
C SER A 56 2.50 -4.11 14.37
N PHE A 57 2.62 -3.73 13.09
CA PHE A 57 2.03 -4.47 12.00
C PHE A 57 2.68 -5.86 11.81
N LEU A 58 4.01 -5.95 11.88
CA LEU A 58 4.71 -7.24 11.80
C LEU A 58 4.35 -8.19 12.94
N LEU A 59 4.16 -7.66 14.16
CA LEU A 59 3.67 -8.44 15.31
C LEU A 59 2.23 -8.91 15.09
N PHE A 60 1.36 -8.03 14.57
CA PHE A 60 -0.02 -8.38 14.22
C PHE A 60 -0.09 -9.53 13.18
N LEU A 61 0.84 -9.55 12.21
CA LEU A 61 0.91 -10.61 11.21
C LEU A 61 1.31 -11.98 11.79
N GLN A 62 2.00 -12.05 12.93
CA GLN A 62 2.37 -13.33 13.54
C GLN A 62 1.15 -14.16 13.97
N GLY A 63 0.00 -13.50 14.22
CA GLY A 63 -1.26 -14.17 14.53
C GLY A 63 -2.04 -14.67 13.31
N HIS A 64 -1.54 -14.46 12.09
CA HIS A 64 -2.25 -14.79 10.84
C HIS A 64 -1.61 -15.99 10.13
N GLU A 65 -2.44 -16.87 9.60
CA GLU A 65 -1.98 -17.96 8.74
C GLU A 65 -1.72 -17.46 7.31
N LEU A 66 -0.45 -17.22 7.02
CA LEU A 66 0.03 -16.73 5.73
C LEU A 66 0.42 -17.88 4.79
N GLU A 67 0.15 -17.68 3.50
CA GLU A 67 0.52 -18.63 2.46
C GLU A 67 2.05 -18.71 2.32
N LYS A 68 2.58 -19.92 2.15
CA LYS A 68 4.02 -20.13 1.98
C LYS A 68 4.35 -20.10 0.49
N VAL A 69 5.36 -19.31 0.12
CA VAL A 69 5.84 -19.19 -1.25
C VAL A 69 7.24 -19.78 -1.34
N GLY A 70 7.47 -20.64 -2.33
CA GLY A 70 8.76 -21.28 -2.62
C GLY A 70 8.79 -22.78 -2.32
N CYS A 71 9.94 -23.40 -2.56
CA CYS A 71 10.15 -24.82 -2.28
C CYS A 71 10.37 -25.09 -0.79
N ILE A 72 10.40 -26.36 -0.38
CA ILE A 72 10.50 -26.79 1.03
C ILE A 72 11.73 -26.18 1.72
N GLU A 73 12.87 -26.14 1.03
CA GLU A 73 14.14 -25.64 1.57
C GLU A 73 14.17 -24.10 1.71
N HIS A 74 13.67 -23.39 0.70
CA HIS A 74 13.81 -21.93 0.61
C HIS A 74 12.55 -21.15 1.01
N GLY A 75 11.40 -21.83 1.14
CA GLY A 75 10.09 -21.21 1.23
C GLY A 75 9.94 -20.33 2.47
N ARG A 76 10.49 -20.74 3.61
CA ARG A 76 10.46 -19.93 4.84
C ARG A 76 11.23 -18.61 4.68
N LYS A 77 12.45 -18.68 4.14
CA LYS A 77 13.31 -17.51 3.94
C LYS A 77 12.72 -16.57 2.90
N LEU A 78 12.25 -17.11 1.78
CA LEU A 78 11.63 -16.36 0.70
C LEU A 78 10.35 -15.66 1.17
N THR A 79 9.44 -16.39 1.82
CA THR A 79 8.18 -15.84 2.34
C THR A 79 8.46 -14.72 3.35
N SER A 80 9.42 -14.90 4.26
CA SER A 80 9.80 -13.84 5.21
C SER A 80 10.34 -12.59 4.50
N ALA A 81 11.16 -12.75 3.46
CA ALA A 81 11.67 -11.64 2.66
C ALA A 81 10.53 -10.90 1.93
N ILE A 82 9.58 -11.64 1.34
CA ILE A 82 8.40 -11.07 0.69
C ILE A 82 7.56 -10.25 1.68
N ILE A 83 7.27 -10.80 2.87
CA ILE A 83 6.49 -10.10 3.91
C ILE A 83 7.17 -8.80 4.32
N LYS A 84 8.49 -8.84 4.58
CA LYS A 84 9.26 -7.64 4.95
C LYS A 84 9.22 -6.58 3.85
N PHE A 85 9.48 -7.00 2.61
CA PHE A 85 9.47 -6.10 1.46
C PHE A 85 8.09 -5.48 1.23
N TYR A 86 7.04 -6.29 1.32
CA TYR A 86 5.65 -5.82 1.22
C TYR A 86 5.33 -4.80 2.32
N ALA A 87 5.61 -5.12 3.59
CA ALA A 87 5.27 -4.25 4.72
C ALA A 87 5.96 -2.88 4.60
N LEU A 88 7.25 -2.86 4.24
CA LEU A 88 8.01 -1.63 4.02
C LEU A 88 7.43 -0.80 2.87
N THR A 89 7.26 -1.43 1.71
CA THR A 89 6.78 -0.76 0.49
C THR A 89 5.36 -0.23 0.68
N ARG A 90 4.48 -1.03 1.28
CA ARG A 90 3.08 -0.66 1.50
C ARG A 90 2.95 0.48 2.51
N LEU A 91 3.73 0.45 3.61
CA LEU A 91 3.74 1.52 4.59
C LEU A 91 4.30 2.82 4.01
N HIS A 92 5.33 2.74 3.17
CA HIS A 92 5.84 3.90 2.44
C HIS A 92 4.75 4.55 1.58
N PHE A 93 4.06 3.77 0.74
CA PHE A 93 2.98 4.29 -0.10
C PHE A 93 1.81 4.84 0.73
N PHE A 94 1.46 4.17 1.82
CA PHE A 94 0.40 4.63 2.72
C PHE A 94 0.75 5.96 3.39
N THR A 95 1.99 6.10 3.88
CA THR A 95 2.47 7.34 4.49
C THR A 95 2.52 8.48 3.47
N LYS A 96 3.04 8.20 2.26
CA LYS A 96 3.08 9.16 1.15
C LYS A 96 1.68 9.66 0.78
N ALA A 97 0.70 8.75 0.67
CA ALA A 97 -0.69 9.09 0.36
C ALA A 97 -1.33 9.91 1.49
N THR A 98 -1.10 9.51 2.75
CA THR A 98 -1.61 10.22 3.93
C THR A 98 -1.07 11.65 3.98
N ASN A 99 0.24 11.83 3.80
CA ASN A 99 0.88 13.15 3.79
C ASN A 99 0.38 14.04 2.65
N LYS A 100 0.21 13.47 1.45
CA LYS A 100 -0.39 14.19 0.31
C LYS A 100 -1.83 14.65 0.63
N SER A 101 -2.63 13.81 1.29
CA SER A 101 -3.99 14.21 1.67
C SER A 101 -4.01 15.36 2.69
N LEU A 102 -3.07 15.36 3.64
CA LEU A 102 -2.93 16.42 4.64
C LEU A 102 -2.45 17.73 4.04
N SER A 103 -1.49 17.69 3.11
CA SER A 103 -1.02 18.89 2.40
C SER A 103 -2.14 19.52 1.59
N SER A 104 -2.88 18.71 0.80
CA SER A 104 -4.01 19.20 0.01
C SER A 104 -5.14 19.78 0.88
N LYS A 105 -5.39 19.24 2.08
CA LYS A 105 -6.36 19.82 3.03
C LYS A 105 -5.92 21.18 3.53
N ARG A 106 -4.63 21.33 3.88
CA ARG A 106 -4.05 22.62 4.32
C ARG A 106 -4.11 23.68 3.23
N GLU A 107 -3.82 23.31 1.99
CA GLU A 107 -3.91 24.22 0.85
C GLU A 107 -5.36 24.71 0.63
N LYS A 108 -6.33 23.80 0.68
CA LYS A 108 -7.76 24.15 0.59
C LYS A 108 -8.18 25.08 1.73
N GLN A 109 -7.75 24.79 2.96
CA GLN A 109 -8.07 25.63 4.10
C GLN A 109 -7.50 27.05 3.97
N LYS A 110 -6.23 27.17 3.55
CA LYS A 110 -5.62 28.48 3.25
C LYS A 110 -6.35 29.22 2.14
N ALA A 111 -6.77 28.52 1.08
CA ALA A 111 -7.53 29.14 -0.01
C ALA A 111 -8.89 29.68 0.46
N LEU A 112 -9.59 28.95 1.33
CA LEU A 112 -10.85 29.39 1.94
C LEU A 112 -10.65 30.59 2.86
N GLU A 113 -9.61 30.57 3.70
CA GLU A 113 -9.25 31.71 4.56
C GLU A 113 -8.92 32.96 3.74
N ASN A 114 -8.09 32.83 2.70
CA ASN A 114 -7.74 33.93 1.80
C ASN A 114 -8.97 34.48 1.04
N ALA A 115 -9.87 33.60 0.58
CA ALA A 115 -11.12 34.00 -0.05
C ALA A 115 -12.04 34.78 0.91
N ALA A 116 -12.18 34.30 2.16
CA ALA A 116 -12.98 34.98 3.18
C ALA A 116 -12.41 36.35 3.57
N VAL A 117 -11.08 36.49 3.64
CA VAL A 117 -10.41 37.77 3.87
C VAL A 117 -10.65 38.73 2.70
N SER A 118 -10.56 38.25 1.46
CA SER A 118 -10.82 39.07 0.26
C SER A 118 -12.24 39.64 0.25
N VAL A 119 -13.25 38.79 0.51
CA VAL A 119 -14.66 39.24 0.58
C VAL A 119 -14.87 40.26 1.70
N ARG A 120 -14.28 40.06 2.88
CA ARG A 120 -14.39 41.04 3.99
C ARG A 120 -13.77 42.39 3.64
N CYS A 121 -12.67 42.40 2.89
CA CYS A 121 -12.03 43.64 2.45
C CYS A 121 -12.90 44.41 1.44
N SER A 122 -13.58 43.71 0.53
CA SER A 122 -14.51 44.34 -0.44
C SER A 122 -15.73 44.98 0.21
N VAL A 123 -16.23 44.43 1.32
CA VAL A 123 -17.41 44.94 2.04
C VAL A 123 -17.06 46.11 2.97
N LEU A 124 -15.80 46.27 3.39
CA LEU A 124 -15.36 47.38 4.24
C LEU A 124 -15.05 48.68 3.46
N PHE A 125 -15.02 48.63 2.12
CA PHE A 125 -14.69 49.74 1.24
C PHE A 125 -15.90 50.27 0.41
N MET A 126 -17.13 49.81 0.71
CA MET A 126 -18.39 50.38 0.20
C MET A 126 -19.15 51.07 1.33
#